data_AF-A0A1W6B8V2-F1
#
_entry.id   AF-A0A1W6B8V2-F1
#
_cell.length_a   1.000
_cell.length_b   1.000
_cell.length_c   1.000
_cell.angle_alpha   90.00
_cell.angle_beta   90.00
_cell.angle_gamma   90.00
#
_symmetry.space_group_name_H-M   'P 1'
#
loop_
_entity.id
_entity.type
_entity.pdbx_description
1 polymer ?
#
loop_
_entity_poly.entity_id
_entity_poly.type
_entity_poly.pdbx_seq_one_letter_code
_entity_poly.pdbx_strand_id
1 'polypeptide(L)'
;MTEAIQKEYTKKECDVLLDKTLYKYTIVLNNLPVMPVSTTVGFLDFAYNAGINAANNSTVKKRLAEGNYVQASKAVLQWRYVSQKKPDYSKGRWEHRNGKYYYDCSQYHQGKPNKLCYGLYTRRLMESELLAGTMTNKEEIQSYIHRFGK
;
A
#
# COMPACT_ATOMS: atom_id res chain seq x y z
N MET A 1 -16.70 -9.03 -35.33
CA MET A 1 -15.99 -8.37 -34.22
C MET A 1 -17.02 -8.03 -33.16
N THR A 2 -17.07 -8.78 -32.07
CA THR A 2 -17.91 -8.43 -30.91
C THR A 2 -17.18 -7.38 -30.10
N GLU A 3 -17.63 -6.13 -30.20
CA GLU A 3 -17.22 -5.09 -29.25
C GLU A 3 -17.60 -5.55 -27.85
N ALA A 4 -16.61 -5.71 -26.97
CA ALA A 4 -16.88 -5.92 -25.56
C ALA A 4 -17.57 -4.65 -25.04
N ILE A 5 -18.84 -4.76 -24.66
CA ILE A 5 -19.56 -3.69 -23.96
C ILE A 5 -18.79 -3.42 -22.67
N GLN A 6 -18.05 -2.30 -22.64
CA GLN A 6 -17.35 -1.87 -21.44
C GLN A 6 -18.40 -1.33 -20.47
N LYS A 7 -18.75 -2.11 -19.45
CA LYS A 7 -19.68 -1.68 -18.41
C LYS A 7 -19.08 -0.48 -17.66
N GLU A 8 -19.75 0.66 -17.73
CA GLU A 8 -19.50 1.78 -16.83
C GLU A 8 -20.20 1.52 -15.48
N TYR A 9 -19.50 1.77 -14.39
CA TYR A 9 -20.02 1.60 -13.04
C TYR A 9 -20.38 2.96 -12.45
N THR A 10 -21.55 3.03 -11.82
CA THR A 10 -21.92 4.17 -10.99
C THR A 10 -21.07 4.20 -9.72
N LYS A 11 -20.94 5.37 -9.09
CA LYS A 11 -20.27 5.51 -7.79
C LYS A 11 -20.81 4.52 -6.75
N LYS A 12 -22.14 4.36 -6.67
CA LYS A 12 -22.79 3.43 -5.73
C LYS A 12 -22.39 1.98 -6.00
N GLU A 13 -22.27 1.57 -7.25
CA GLU A 13 -21.79 0.23 -7.58
C GLU A 13 -20.31 0.06 -7.22
N CYS A 14 -19.47 1.07 -7.46
CA CYS A 14 -18.07 1.06 -7.02
C CYS A 14 -17.95 0.94 -5.50
N ASP A 15 -18.77 1.66 -4.74
CA ASP A 15 -18.78 1.59 -3.27
C ASP A 15 -19.16 0.18 -2.79
N VAL A 16 -20.18 -0.44 -3.38
CA VAL A 16 -20.56 -1.84 -3.07
C VAL A 16 -19.45 -2.83 -3.41
N LEU A 17 -18.77 -2.65 -4.54
CA LEU A 17 -17.64 -3.49 -4.93
C LEU A 17 -16.45 -3.31 -3.98
N LEU A 18 -16.20 -2.08 -3.53
CA LEU A 18 -15.18 -1.76 -2.55
C LEU A 18 -15.47 -2.43 -1.22
N ASP A 19 -16.68 -2.27 -0.66
CA ASP A 19 -17.08 -2.88 0.61
C ASP A 19 -16.94 -4.40 0.57
N LYS A 20 -17.44 -5.03 -0.50
CA LYS A 20 -17.30 -6.48 -0.70
C LYS A 20 -15.84 -6.91 -0.75
N THR A 21 -14.98 -6.10 -1.33
CA THR A 21 -13.55 -6.40 -1.45
C THR A 21 -12.85 -6.20 -0.10
N LEU A 22 -13.09 -5.08 0.58
CA LEU A 22 -12.54 -4.80 1.91
C LEU A 22 -12.92 -5.88 2.93
N TYR A 23 -14.16 -6.37 2.90
CA TYR A 23 -14.60 -7.47 3.75
C TYR A 23 -13.71 -8.71 3.58
N LYS A 24 -13.35 -9.09 2.34
CA LYS A 24 -12.44 -10.22 2.10
C LYS A 24 -11.05 -9.98 2.70
N TYR A 25 -10.58 -8.75 2.68
CA TYR A 25 -9.26 -8.39 3.22
C TYR A 25 -9.22 -8.41 4.74
N THR A 26 -10.36 -8.35 5.45
CA THR A 26 -10.39 -8.45 6.92
C THR A 26 -9.78 -9.74 7.48
N ILE A 27 -9.68 -10.80 6.67
CA ILE A 27 -9.01 -12.06 7.05
C ILE A 27 -7.56 -11.86 7.50
N VAL A 28 -6.87 -10.80 7.04
CA VAL A 28 -5.51 -10.49 7.48
C VAL A 28 -5.45 -10.09 8.96
N LEU A 29 -6.58 -9.69 9.56
CA LEU A 29 -6.69 -9.36 10.98
C LEU A 29 -6.79 -10.59 11.89
N ASN A 30 -7.02 -11.79 11.33
CA ASN A 30 -7.07 -13.02 12.11
C ASN A 30 -5.76 -13.21 12.90
N ASN A 31 -5.92 -13.57 14.18
CA ASN A 31 -4.85 -13.76 15.16
C ASN A 31 -4.03 -12.50 15.50
N LEU A 32 -4.57 -11.31 15.22
CA LEU A 32 -4.05 -10.06 15.77
C LEU A 32 -4.83 -9.66 17.02
N PRO A 33 -4.20 -8.99 18.00
CA PRO A 33 -4.92 -8.37 19.10
C PRO A 33 -5.85 -7.27 18.58
N VAL A 34 -6.76 -6.80 19.43
CA VAL A 34 -7.51 -5.56 19.16
C VAL A 34 -6.51 -4.40 19.10
N MET A 35 -6.48 -3.70 17.97
CA MET A 35 -5.57 -2.59 17.70
C MET A 35 -6.33 -1.26 17.62
N PRO A 36 -5.63 -0.11 17.73
CA PRO A 36 -6.22 1.18 17.39
C PRO A 36 -6.86 1.17 15.99
N VAL A 37 -7.92 1.97 15.81
CA VAL A 37 -8.65 2.05 14.54
C VAL A 37 -7.74 2.50 13.41
N SER A 38 -6.88 3.50 13.63
CA SER A 38 -5.90 3.96 12.64
C SER A 38 -4.95 2.85 12.21
N THR A 39 -4.39 2.10 13.16
CA THR A 39 -3.51 0.95 12.88
C THR A 39 -4.23 -0.13 12.07
N THR A 40 -5.49 -0.41 12.41
CA THR A 40 -6.34 -1.37 11.68
C THR A 40 -6.55 -0.91 10.22
N VAL A 41 -6.87 0.37 10.02
CA VAL A 41 -7.05 0.96 8.67
C VAL A 41 -5.74 0.90 7.88
N GLY A 42 -4.61 1.29 8.48
CA GLY A 42 -3.30 1.25 7.82
C GLY A 42 -2.90 -0.16 7.39
N PHE A 43 -3.17 -1.17 8.22
CA PHE A 43 -2.87 -2.56 7.86
C PHE A 43 -3.82 -3.11 6.79
N LEU A 44 -5.10 -2.72 6.79
CA LEU A 44 -6.05 -3.10 5.75
C LEU A 44 -5.72 -2.44 4.40
N ASP A 45 -5.34 -1.17 4.36
CA ASP A 45 -4.89 -0.50 3.12
C ASP A 45 -3.61 -1.17 2.56
N PHE A 46 -2.66 -1.46 3.44
CA PHE A 46 -1.46 -2.21 3.08
C PHE A 46 -1.82 -3.56 2.47
N ALA A 47 -2.71 -4.31 3.11
CA ALA A 47 -3.15 -5.61 2.63
C ALA A 47 -3.90 -5.51 1.30
N TYR A 48 -4.80 -4.53 1.14
CA TYR A 48 -5.54 -4.29 -0.11
C TYR A 48 -4.58 -4.09 -1.30
N ASN A 49 -3.49 -3.35 -1.09
CA ASN A 49 -2.49 -3.11 -2.13
C ASN A 49 -1.51 -4.29 -2.33
N ALA A 50 -1.01 -4.91 -1.27
CA ALA A 50 0.02 -5.96 -1.34
C ALA A 50 -0.56 -7.37 -1.60
N GLY A 51 -1.83 -7.57 -1.29
CA GLY A 51 -2.51 -8.87 -1.30
C GLY A 51 -2.48 -9.59 0.05
N ILE A 52 -3.49 -10.43 0.30
CA ILE A 52 -3.69 -11.17 1.55
C ILE A 52 -2.47 -12.02 1.92
N ASN A 53 -1.94 -12.80 0.97
CA ASN A 53 -0.81 -13.70 1.23
C ASN A 53 0.46 -12.93 1.60
N ALA A 54 0.73 -11.83 0.91
CA ALA A 54 1.87 -10.97 1.19
C ALA A 54 1.75 -10.32 2.58
N ALA A 55 0.57 -9.79 2.90
CA ALA A 55 0.30 -9.19 4.20
C ALA A 55 0.42 -10.20 5.34
N ASN A 56 -0.13 -11.41 5.19
CA ASN A 56 -0.06 -12.45 6.21
C ASN A 56 1.36 -12.90 6.53
N ASN A 57 2.25 -12.95 5.54
CA ASN A 57 3.65 -13.35 5.71
C ASN A 57 4.58 -12.16 5.96
N SER A 58 4.05 -10.96 6.12
CA SER A 58 4.85 -9.74 6.25
C SER A 58 5.43 -9.57 7.65
N THR A 59 6.59 -8.90 7.71
CA THR A 59 7.11 -8.38 8.98
C THR A 59 6.14 -7.41 9.64
N VAL A 60 5.30 -6.69 8.86
CA VAL A 60 4.27 -5.79 9.39
C VAL A 60 3.31 -6.58 10.29
N LYS A 61 2.70 -7.66 9.79
CA LYS A 61 1.79 -8.49 10.58
C LYS A 61 2.45 -9.08 11.82
N LYS A 62 3.69 -9.56 11.68
CA LYS A 62 4.47 -10.07 12.82
C LYS A 62 4.60 -9.00 13.92
N ARG A 63 4.98 -7.78 13.57
CA ARG A 63 5.12 -6.67 14.54
C ARG A 63 3.79 -6.26 15.15
N LEU A 64 2.70 -6.30 14.39
CA LEU A 64 1.36 -6.04 14.91
C LEU A 64 0.91 -7.10 15.92
N ALA A 65 1.19 -8.38 15.66
CA ALA A 65 0.90 -9.46 16.60
C ALA A 65 1.67 -9.32 17.93
N GLU A 66 2.86 -8.72 17.88
CA GLU A 66 3.70 -8.38 19.03
C GLU A 66 3.28 -7.07 19.72
N GLY A 67 2.26 -6.36 19.21
CA GLY A 67 1.87 -5.02 19.70
C GLY A 67 2.89 -3.91 19.40
N ASN A 68 3.88 -4.18 18.53
CA ASN A 68 4.98 -3.26 18.24
C ASN A 68 4.69 -2.37 17.03
N TYR A 69 3.81 -1.39 17.25
CA TYR A 69 3.33 -0.48 16.20
C TYR A 69 4.43 0.36 15.55
N VAL A 70 5.42 0.81 16.33
CA VAL A 70 6.58 1.59 15.83
C VAL A 70 7.45 0.76 14.89
N GLN A 71 7.62 -0.54 15.15
CA GLN A 71 8.38 -1.38 14.24
C GLN A 71 7.52 -1.84 13.05
N ALA A 72 6.19 -1.94 13.22
CA ALA A 72 5.28 -2.18 12.11
C ALA A 72 5.29 -1.02 11.09
N SER A 73 5.29 0.23 11.57
CA SER A 73 5.36 1.43 10.71
C SER A 73 6.66 1.48 9.89
N LYS A 74 7.81 1.18 10.50
CA LYS A 74 9.07 1.06 9.76
C LYS A 74 9.08 -0.10 8.77
N ALA A 75 8.44 -1.22 9.13
CA ALA A 75 8.39 -2.40 8.27
C ALA A 75 7.57 -2.15 7.00
N VAL A 76 6.47 -1.39 7.07
CA VAL A 76 5.65 -1.12 5.87
C VAL A 76 6.41 -0.30 4.83
N LEU A 77 7.32 0.58 5.24
CA LEU A 77 8.17 1.36 4.34
C LEU A 77 9.13 0.51 3.50
N GLN A 78 9.40 -0.74 3.89
CA GLN A 78 10.21 -1.67 3.09
C GLN A 78 9.45 -2.19 1.85
N TRP A 79 8.11 -2.06 1.83
CA TRP A 79 7.26 -2.43 0.71
C TRP A 79 7.19 -1.33 -0.37
N ARG A 80 8.30 -0.63 -0.58
CA ARG A 80 8.45 0.47 -1.53
C ARG A 80 8.97 0.06 -2.90
N TYR A 81 9.17 -1.24 -3.14
CA TYR A 81 9.76 -1.72 -4.38
C TYR A 81 8.71 -2.31 -5.32
N VAL A 82 8.85 -2.04 -6.61
CA VAL A 82 8.18 -2.79 -7.69
C VAL A 82 9.19 -3.65 -8.42
N SER A 83 8.74 -4.75 -9.03
CA SER A 83 9.64 -5.66 -9.75
C SER A 83 9.23 -5.80 -11.22
N GLN A 84 10.22 -5.93 -12.10
CA GLN A 84 10.02 -6.21 -13.52
C GLN A 84 11.04 -7.24 -14.02
N LYS A 85 10.66 -7.98 -15.07
CA LYS A 85 11.57 -8.93 -15.74
C LYS A 85 12.64 -8.20 -16.56
N LYS A 86 12.27 -7.08 -17.19
CA LYS A 86 13.15 -6.23 -18.00
C LYS A 86 13.05 -4.80 -17.46
N PRO A 87 14.14 -4.24 -16.91
CA PRO A 87 14.12 -2.89 -16.33
C PRO A 87 14.11 -1.83 -17.43
N ASP A 88 13.34 -0.76 -17.22
CA ASP A 88 13.45 0.46 -18.02
C ASP A 88 14.39 1.43 -17.29
N TYR A 89 15.67 1.40 -17.66
CA TYR A 89 16.70 2.28 -17.08
C TYR A 89 16.49 3.76 -17.39
N SER A 90 15.63 4.11 -18.36
CA SER A 90 15.24 5.51 -18.58
C SER A 90 14.40 6.08 -17.43
N LYS A 91 13.77 5.20 -16.63
CA LYS A 91 12.93 5.58 -15.48
C LYS A 91 13.70 5.69 -14.17
N GLY A 92 14.97 5.29 -14.14
CA GLY A 92 15.80 5.35 -12.94
C GLY A 92 16.63 4.11 -12.71
N ARG A 93 17.17 4.00 -11.49
CA ARG A 93 18.07 2.90 -11.13
C ARG A 93 17.28 1.68 -10.69
N TRP A 94 17.67 0.54 -11.22
CA TRP A 94 17.10 -0.75 -10.87
C TRP A 94 18.17 -1.60 -10.17
N GLU A 95 17.75 -2.35 -9.18
CA GLU A 95 18.59 -3.28 -8.44
C GLU A 95 18.27 -4.71 -8.88
N HIS A 96 19.30 -5.47 -9.22
CA HIS A 96 19.13 -6.88 -9.56
C HIS A 96 19.23 -7.75 -8.30
N ARG A 97 18.16 -8.46 -7.96
CA ARG A 97 18.08 -9.34 -6.78
C ARG A 97 17.37 -10.63 -7.17
N ASN A 98 17.96 -11.80 -6.88
CA ASN A 98 17.35 -13.12 -7.11
C ASN A 98 16.74 -13.30 -8.52
N GLY A 99 17.44 -12.86 -9.56
CA GLY A 99 17.00 -13.01 -10.96
C GLY A 99 15.87 -12.06 -11.39
N LYS A 100 15.57 -11.02 -10.60
CA LYS A 100 14.58 -9.98 -10.92
C LYS A 100 15.18 -8.60 -10.72
N TYR A 101 14.62 -7.63 -11.43
CA TYR A 101 14.95 -6.22 -11.25
C TYR A 101 13.92 -5.56 -10.37
N TYR A 102 14.40 -4.84 -9.37
CA TYR A 102 13.60 -4.10 -8.40
C TYR A 102 13.86 -2.62 -8.55
N TYR A 103 12.78 -1.84 -8.60
CA TYR A 103 12.84 -0.39 -8.61
C TYR A 103 12.35 0.12 -7.27
N ASP A 104 13.15 0.99 -6.65
CA ASP A 104 12.78 1.66 -5.41
C ASP A 104 11.90 2.88 -5.70
N CYS A 105 10.62 2.79 -5.36
CA CYS A 105 9.65 3.85 -5.62
C CYS A 105 9.87 5.12 -4.77
N SER A 106 10.80 5.10 -3.80
CA SER A 106 11.22 6.29 -3.07
C SER A 106 12.27 7.12 -3.80
N GLN A 107 12.80 6.63 -4.93
CA GLN A 107 13.82 7.34 -5.70
C GLN A 107 13.32 8.69 -6.21
N TYR A 108 14.22 9.67 -6.14
CA TYR A 108 14.08 10.97 -6.80
C TYR A 108 14.98 11.00 -8.04
N HIS A 109 14.48 11.61 -9.12
CA HIS A 109 15.23 11.88 -10.34
C HIS A 109 15.33 13.39 -10.53
N GLN A 110 16.56 13.91 -10.53
CA GLN A 110 16.82 15.36 -10.64
C GLN A 110 16.03 16.19 -9.61
N GLY A 111 16.00 15.71 -8.36
CA GLY A 111 15.29 16.38 -7.26
C GLY A 111 13.76 16.27 -7.32
N LYS A 112 13.19 15.53 -8.28
CA LYS A 112 11.74 15.30 -8.39
C LYS A 112 11.37 13.85 -8.10
N PRO A 113 10.19 13.60 -7.51
CA PRO A 113 9.62 12.26 -7.41
C PRO A 113 9.65 11.51 -8.73
N ASN A 114 9.94 10.20 -8.68
CA ASN A 114 9.88 9.40 -9.89
C ASN A 114 8.46 9.30 -10.45
N LYS A 115 8.35 9.18 -11.77
CA LYS A 115 7.06 9.04 -12.46
C LYS A 115 6.57 7.60 -12.54
N LEU A 116 7.38 6.62 -12.13
CA LEU A 116 7.06 5.21 -12.32
C LEU A 116 6.09 4.71 -11.25
N CYS A 117 6.39 4.98 -9.98
CA CYS A 117 5.62 4.40 -8.88
C CYS A 117 5.70 5.20 -7.59
N TYR A 118 6.05 6.49 -7.62
CA TYR A 118 6.13 7.29 -6.40
C TYR A 118 4.81 7.32 -5.61
N GLY A 119 3.66 7.21 -6.29
CA GLY A 119 2.35 7.04 -5.65
C GLY A 119 2.26 5.81 -4.72
N LEU A 120 2.95 4.71 -5.05
CA LEU A 120 3.09 3.56 -4.15
C LEU A 120 3.86 3.96 -2.88
N TYR A 121 4.97 4.68 -3.03
CA TYR A 121 5.78 5.09 -1.88
C TYR A 121 5.03 6.07 -0.97
N THR A 122 4.28 7.01 -1.52
CA THR A 122 3.43 7.91 -0.73
C THR A 122 2.33 7.15 0.01
N ARG A 123 1.75 6.09 -0.59
CA ARG A 123 0.83 5.19 0.14
C ARG A 123 1.54 4.52 1.33
N ARG A 124 2.76 4.00 1.15
CA ARG A 124 3.53 3.39 2.27
C ARG A 124 3.84 4.37 3.40
N LEU A 125 4.08 5.64 3.07
CA LEU A 125 4.27 6.71 4.05
C LEU A 125 2.99 6.96 4.85
N MET A 126 1.83 7.07 4.20
CA MET A 126 0.53 7.19 4.89
C MET A 126 0.27 6.00 5.82
N GLU A 127 0.46 4.77 5.32
CA GLU A 127 0.28 3.56 6.12
C GLU A 127 1.23 3.51 7.31
N SER A 128 2.46 4.01 7.18
CA SER A 128 3.41 4.12 8.30
C SER A 128 2.85 5.01 9.42
N GLU A 129 2.29 6.17 9.08
CA GLU A 129 1.68 7.08 10.08
C GLU A 129 0.43 6.46 10.71
N LEU A 130 -0.42 5.82 9.92
CA LEU A 130 -1.61 5.10 10.41
C LEU A 130 -1.23 3.97 11.37
N LEU A 131 -0.23 3.16 11.00
CA LEU A 131 0.27 2.05 11.82
C LEU A 131 0.86 2.56 13.14
N ALA A 132 1.62 3.65 13.10
CA ALA A 132 2.19 4.29 14.30
C ALA A 132 1.13 4.97 15.19
N GLY A 133 -0.07 5.22 14.65
CA GLY A 133 -1.13 5.95 15.34
C GLY A 133 -0.91 7.47 15.39
N THR A 134 0.03 8.00 14.60
CA THR A 134 0.31 9.44 14.49
C THR A 134 -0.71 10.14 13.59
N MET A 135 -1.24 9.43 12.60
CA MET A 135 -2.37 9.88 11.77
C MET A 135 -3.64 9.17 12.22
N THR A 136 -4.60 9.93 12.77
CA THR A 136 -5.85 9.37 13.33
C THR A 136 -7.10 10.09 12.85
N ASN A 137 -6.95 11.30 12.31
CA ASN A 137 -8.05 12.16 11.90
C ASN A 137 -8.40 11.93 10.41
N LYS A 138 -9.70 11.92 10.08
CA LYS A 138 -10.20 11.69 8.72
C LYS A 138 -9.78 12.80 7.74
N GLU A 139 -9.88 14.06 8.14
CA GLU A 139 -9.47 15.21 7.33
C GLU A 139 -7.96 15.17 7.02
N GLU A 140 -7.13 14.73 7.98
CA GLU A 140 -5.69 14.54 7.78
C GLU A 140 -5.40 13.44 6.75
N ILE A 141 -6.08 12.29 6.86
CA ILE A 141 -5.98 11.19 5.88
C ILE A 141 -6.39 11.68 4.49
N GLN A 142 -7.52 12.40 4.40
CA GLN A 142 -8.02 12.92 3.12
C GLN A 142 -7.07 13.95 2.51
N SER A 143 -6.50 14.84 3.32
CA SER A 143 -5.49 15.81 2.89
C SER A 143 -4.25 15.12 2.34
N TYR A 144 -3.78 14.05 3.01
CA TYR A 144 -2.67 13.24 2.53
C TYR A 144 -2.96 12.60 1.17
N ILE A 145 -4.12 11.96 1.04
CA ILE A 145 -4.57 11.35 -0.22
C ILE A 145 -4.68 12.39 -1.32
N HIS A 146 -5.25 13.56 -1.06
CA HIS A 146 -5.37 14.62 -2.07
C HIS A 146 -4.01 15.16 -2.53
N ARG A 147 -3.06 15.30 -1.60
CA ARG A 147 -1.71 15.79 -1.90
C ARG A 147 -0.93 14.86 -2.82
N PHE A 148 -1.11 13.55 -2.69
CA PHE A 148 -0.26 12.56 -3.36
C PHE A 148 -0.99 11.61 -4.33
N GLY A 149 -2.31 11.53 -4.29
CA GLY A 149 -3.15 10.64 -5.10
C GLY A 149 -3.47 11.15 -6.51
N LYS A 150 -2.52 11.88 -7.13
CA LYS A 150 -2.67 12.36 -8.52
C LYS A 150 -2.37 11.27 -9.53
#